data_AF-A0A518D0E3-F1
#
_entry.id   AF-A0A518D0E3-F1
#
_cell.length_a   1.000
_cell.length_b   1.000
_cell.length_c   1.000
_cell.angle_alpha   90.00
_cell.angle_beta   90.00
_cell.angle_gamma   90.00
#
_symmetry.space_group_name_H-M   'P 1'
#
loop_
_entity.id
_entity.type
_entity.pdbx_description
1 polymer ?
#
loop_
_entity_poly.entity_id
_entity_poly.type
_entity_poly.pdbx_seq_one_letter_code
_entity_poly.pdbx_strand_id
1 'polypeptide(L)'
;MSIGWRRVKAGLLVEQGLVDKAVAKRLQDDVIAGRFDADAAADELLAAVRSDDPERAVQRRCADLERDLIMAPRMRGASGAARKAREAGRRGVAYLVVQGVVVMIFVVLFASSLLAARYAGYDLHQPVDTVLGWLGLEPGAAATE
;
A
#
# COMPACT_ATOMS: atom_id res chain seq x y z
N MET A 1 -4.31 -23.06 -26.34
CA MET A 1 -4.14 -22.85 -24.88
C MET A 1 -4.15 -21.34 -24.62
N SER A 2 -4.93 -20.81 -23.67
CA SER A 2 -4.95 -19.36 -23.43
C SER A 2 -3.63 -18.88 -22.82
N ILE A 3 -3.22 -17.64 -23.13
CA ILE A 3 -1.99 -17.02 -22.61
C ILE A 3 -1.98 -17.06 -21.07
N GLY A 4 -3.13 -16.77 -20.45
CA GLY A 4 -3.29 -16.81 -19.00
C GLY A 4 -3.04 -18.20 -18.41
N TRP A 5 -3.62 -19.25 -19.00
CA TRP A 5 -3.43 -20.61 -18.51
C TRP A 5 -1.98 -21.07 -18.61
N ARG A 6 -1.28 -20.70 -19.69
CA ARG A 6 0.15 -21.00 -19.89
C ARG A 6 1.00 -20.45 -18.74
N ARG A 7 0.81 -19.18 -18.39
CA ARG A 7 1.55 -18.53 -17.29
C ARG A 7 1.22 -19.15 -15.93
N VAL A 8 -0.05 -19.46 -15.66
CA VAL A 8 -0.46 -20.11 -14.41
C VAL A 8 0.14 -21.51 -14.29
N LYS A 9 0.07 -22.31 -15.36
CA LYS A 9 0.69 -23.65 -15.41
C LYS A 9 2.18 -23.58 -15.11
N ALA A 10 2.91 -22.66 -15.73
CA ALA A 10 4.33 -22.46 -15.48
C ALA A 10 4.62 -22.16 -14.01
N GLY A 11 3.85 -21.26 -13.39
CA GLY A 11 3.98 -20.92 -11.97
C GLY A 11 3.70 -22.12 -11.03
N LEU A 12 2.63 -22.87 -11.30
CA LEU A 12 2.27 -24.06 -10.52
C LEU A 12 3.36 -25.14 -10.58
N LEU A 13 4.02 -25.30 -11.73
CA LEU A 13 5.12 -26.26 -11.89
C LEU A 13 6.37 -25.84 -11.12
N VAL A 14 6.64 -24.52 -11.04
CA VAL A 14 7.72 -23.99 -10.19
C VAL A 14 7.40 -24.18 -8.71
N GLU A 15 6.17 -23.90 -8.28
CA GLU A 15 5.71 -24.10 -6.89
C GLU A 15 5.90 -25.56 -6.45
N GLN A 16 5.59 -26.50 -7.33
CA GLN A 16 5.74 -27.93 -7.09
C GLN A 16 7.19 -28.45 -7.21
N GLY A 17 8.15 -27.57 -7.52
CA GLY A 17 9.56 -27.95 -7.68
C GLY A 17 9.84 -28.84 -8.88
N LEU A 18 8.96 -28.83 -9.90
CA LEU A 18 9.04 -29.67 -11.10
C LEU A 18 9.80 -29.00 -12.25
N VAL A 19 10.28 -27.78 -12.03
CA VAL A 19 11.10 -27.02 -12.98
C VAL A 19 12.54 -26.93 -12.45
N ASP A 20 13.50 -26.82 -13.35
CA ASP A 20 14.89 -26.56 -12.98
C ASP A 20 15.02 -25.36 -12.03
N LYS A 21 15.61 -25.60 -10.85
CA LYS A 21 15.83 -24.59 -9.81
C LYS A 21 16.73 -23.45 -10.29
N ALA A 22 17.67 -23.72 -11.20
CA ALA A 22 18.56 -22.68 -11.74
C ALA A 22 17.78 -21.67 -12.60
N VAL A 23 16.87 -22.17 -13.44
CA VAL A 23 15.99 -21.35 -14.29
C VAL A 23 15.04 -20.53 -13.43
N ALA A 24 14.38 -21.17 -12.45
CA ALA A 24 13.48 -20.49 -11.53
C ALA A 24 14.19 -19.38 -10.73
N LYS A 25 15.42 -19.63 -10.26
CA LYS A 25 16.20 -18.64 -9.51
C LYS A 25 16.60 -17.45 -10.38
N ARG A 26 17.10 -17.68 -11.60
CA ARG A 26 17.46 -16.59 -12.52
C ARG A 26 16.24 -15.71 -12.84
N LEU A 27 15.09 -16.31 -13.10
CA LEU A 27 13.86 -15.57 -13.36
C LEU A 27 13.38 -14.76 -12.14
N GLN A 28 13.59 -15.26 -10.92
CA GLN A 28 13.36 -14.48 -9.70
C GLN A 28 14.30 -13.27 -9.62
N ASP A 29 15.57 -13.44 -9.98
CA ASP A 29 16.53 -12.33 -10.03
C ASP A 29 16.14 -11.28 -11.08
N ASP A 30 15.59 -11.69 -12.23
CA ASP A 30 15.07 -10.77 -13.26
C ASP A 30 13.82 -10.02 -12.81
N VAL A 31 12.96 -10.61 -11.97
CA VAL A 31 11.85 -9.92 -11.30
C VAL A 31 12.39 -8.82 -10.38
N ILE A 32 13.39 -9.14 -9.55
CA ILE A 32 13.99 -8.17 -8.64
C ILE A 32 14.67 -7.03 -9.42
N ALA A 33 15.32 -7.34 -10.54
CA ALA A 33 16.00 -6.37 -11.38
C ALA A 33 15.07 -5.56 -12.31
N GLY A 34 13.75 -5.81 -12.28
CA GLY A 34 12.77 -5.09 -13.10
C GLY A 34 12.83 -5.40 -14.60
N ARG A 35 13.47 -6.52 -15.00
CA ARG A 35 13.59 -6.97 -16.40
C ARG A 35 12.66 -8.13 -16.75
N PHE A 36 11.71 -8.44 -15.87
CA PHE A 36 10.85 -9.61 -16.03
C PHE A 36 9.84 -9.46 -17.16
N ASP A 37 9.88 -10.40 -18.10
CA ASP A 37 8.85 -10.62 -19.12
C ASP A 37 8.06 -11.90 -18.78
N ALA A 38 6.76 -11.73 -18.53
CA ALA A 38 5.88 -12.81 -18.12
C ALA A 38 5.66 -13.87 -19.22
N ASP A 39 5.70 -13.49 -20.50
CA ASP A 39 5.48 -14.45 -21.59
C ASP A 39 6.72 -15.27 -21.88
N ALA A 40 7.87 -14.60 -21.98
CA ALA A 40 9.16 -15.26 -22.17
C ALA A 40 9.50 -16.16 -20.98
N ALA A 41 9.28 -15.70 -19.74
CA ALA A 41 9.50 -16.51 -18.55
C ALA A 41 8.60 -17.75 -18.52
N ALA A 42 7.34 -17.64 -18.94
CA ALA A 42 6.45 -18.80 -18.97
C ALA A 42 6.88 -19.84 -19.99
N ASP A 43 7.34 -19.44 -21.17
CA ASP A 43 7.87 -20.37 -22.18
C ASP A 43 9.15 -21.05 -21.68
N GLU A 44 10.04 -20.27 -21.06
CA GLU A 44 11.28 -20.81 -20.52
C GLU A 44 11.05 -21.80 -19.37
N LEU A 45 10.14 -21.50 -18.46
CA LEU A 45 9.77 -22.39 -17.37
C LEU A 45 9.13 -23.69 -17.86
N LEU A 46 8.29 -23.61 -18.89
CA LEU A 46 7.66 -24.78 -19.49
C LEU A 46 8.67 -25.65 -20.26
N ALA A 47 9.69 -25.05 -20.87
CA ALA A 47 10.78 -25.78 -21.51
C ALA A 47 11.70 -26.47 -20.49
N ALA A 48 11.80 -25.93 -19.27
CA ALA A 48 12.68 -26.42 -18.20
C ALA A 48 12.01 -27.44 -17.25
N VAL A 49 10.86 -28.00 -17.63
CA VAL A 49 10.13 -29.01 -16.85
C VAL A 49 10.91 -30.33 -16.83
N ARG A 50 11.04 -30.91 -15.63
CA ARG A 50 11.79 -32.16 -15.38
C ARG A 50 10.91 -33.36 -15.03
N SER A 51 9.59 -33.23 -15.17
CA SER A 51 8.62 -34.28 -14.82
C SER A 51 8.18 -35.05 -16.07
N ASP A 52 8.06 -36.38 -15.94
CA ASP A 52 7.52 -37.25 -16.99
C ASP A 52 6.01 -37.06 -17.18
N ASP A 53 5.30 -36.63 -16.13
CA ASP A 53 3.85 -36.35 -16.16
C ASP A 53 3.54 -35.02 -15.44
N PRO A 54 3.83 -33.88 -16.07
CA PRO A 54 3.56 -32.56 -15.49
C PRO A 54 2.07 -32.23 -15.42
N GLU A 55 1.24 -32.88 -16.24
CA GLU A 55 -0.19 -32.56 -16.32
C GLU A 55 -0.95 -33.13 -15.13
N ARG A 56 -0.66 -34.37 -14.73
CA ARG A 56 -1.26 -34.98 -13.54
C ARG A 56 -0.86 -34.25 -12.26
N ALA A 57 0.37 -33.73 -12.19
CA ALA A 57 0.84 -32.94 -11.06
C ALA A 57 0.08 -31.62 -10.93
N VAL A 58 -0.10 -30.89 -12.04
CA VAL A 58 -0.92 -29.67 -12.10
C VAL A 58 -2.37 -29.96 -11.73
N GLN A 59 -2.97 -31.03 -12.26
CA GLN A 59 -4.36 -31.41 -11.93
C GLN A 59 -4.55 -31.68 -10.45
N ARG A 60 -3.64 -32.43 -9.82
CA ARG A 60 -3.69 -32.68 -8.36
C ARG A 60 -3.63 -31.38 -7.58
N ARG A 61 -2.70 -30.48 -7.93
CA ARG A 61 -2.59 -29.19 -7.23
C ARG A 61 -3.83 -28.32 -7.44
N CYS A 62 -4.43 -28.33 -8.63
CA CYS A 62 -5.70 -27.64 -8.88
C CYS A 62 -6.83 -28.22 -8.01
N ALA A 63 -6.95 -29.54 -7.89
CA ALA A 63 -7.96 -30.17 -7.04
C ALA A 63 -7.77 -29.82 -5.55
N ASP A 64 -6.52 -29.77 -5.07
CA ASP A 64 -6.21 -29.31 -3.72
C ASP A 64 -6.61 -27.85 -3.51
N LEU A 65 -6.28 -26.97 -4.47
CA LEU A 65 -6.68 -25.56 -4.43
C LEU A 65 -8.21 -25.39 -4.46
N GLU A 66 -8.93 -26.18 -5.26
CA GLU A 66 -10.39 -26.17 -5.29
C GLU A 66 -10.98 -26.59 -3.93
N ARG A 67 -10.45 -27.67 -3.34
CA ARG A 67 -10.82 -28.11 -2.00
C ARG A 67 -10.56 -27.02 -0.97
N ASP A 68 -9.38 -26.40 -1.00
CA ASP A 68 -8.99 -25.34 -0.08
C ASP A 68 -9.89 -24.11 -0.23
N LEU A 69 -10.24 -23.73 -1.47
CA LEU A 69 -11.14 -22.61 -1.74
C LEU A 69 -12.58 -22.88 -1.33
N ILE A 70 -13.05 -24.12 -1.43
CA ILE A 70 -14.37 -24.54 -0.94
C ILE A 70 -14.41 -24.58 0.59
N MET A 71 -13.34 -25.08 1.21
CA MET A 71 -13.21 -25.20 2.68
C MET A 71 -12.86 -23.87 3.35
N ALA A 72 -12.31 -22.91 2.61
CA ALA A 72 -12.05 -21.59 3.14
C ALA A 72 -13.37 -20.93 3.59
N PRO A 73 -13.47 -20.46 4.85
CA PRO A 73 -14.61 -19.65 5.26
C PRO A 73 -14.70 -18.48 4.29
N ARG A 74 -15.90 -18.19 3.76
CA ARG A 74 -16.15 -17.15 2.75
C ARG A 74 -15.68 -15.78 3.26
N MET A 75 -14.38 -15.51 3.18
CA MET A 75 -13.73 -14.24 3.47
C MET A 75 -13.91 -13.29 2.29
N ARG A 76 -15.13 -13.20 1.75
CA ARG A 76 -15.49 -12.22 0.71
C ARG A 76 -15.31 -10.77 1.21
N GLY A 77 -15.14 -10.55 2.52
CA GLY A 77 -14.79 -9.27 3.10
C GLY A 77 -13.28 -8.95 3.17
N ALA A 78 -12.43 -9.92 3.50
CA ALA A 78 -11.03 -9.62 3.89
C ALA A 78 -10.10 -9.32 2.71
N SER A 79 -10.24 -10.05 1.59
CA SER A 79 -9.38 -9.85 0.41
C SER A 79 -9.79 -8.61 -0.40
N GLY A 80 -11.08 -8.30 -0.48
CA GLY A 80 -11.59 -7.04 -1.05
C GLY A 80 -11.23 -5.82 -0.20
N ALA A 81 -11.28 -5.95 1.13
CA ALA A 81 -10.85 -4.92 2.07
C ALA A 81 -9.33 -4.68 2.01
N ALA A 82 -8.50 -5.73 1.87
CA ALA A 82 -7.05 -5.57 1.74
C ALA A 82 -6.64 -4.85 0.44
N ARG A 83 -7.33 -5.13 -0.68
CA ARG A 83 -7.09 -4.45 -1.96
C ARG A 83 -7.56 -2.99 -1.90
N LYS A 84 -8.76 -2.74 -1.35
CA LYS A 84 -9.25 -1.37 -1.08
C LYS A 84 -8.38 -0.61 -0.08
N ALA A 85 -7.83 -1.27 0.94
CA ALA A 85 -6.94 -0.65 1.92
C ALA A 85 -5.59 -0.25 1.30
N ARG A 86 -5.05 -1.06 0.38
CA ARG A 86 -3.85 -0.68 -0.39
C ARG A 86 -4.09 0.49 -1.33
N GLU A 87 -5.22 0.52 -2.03
CA GLU A 87 -5.59 1.66 -2.90
C GLU A 87 -5.92 2.92 -2.07
N ALA A 88 -6.61 2.77 -0.94
CA ALA A 88 -6.89 3.85 -0.01
C ALA A 88 -5.63 4.35 0.69
N GLY A 89 -4.66 3.50 1.00
CA GLY A 89 -3.36 3.91 1.54
C GLY A 89 -2.58 4.76 0.56
N ARG A 90 -2.57 4.40 -0.73
CA ARG A 90 -1.88 5.19 -1.78
C ARG A 90 -2.55 6.55 -2.02
N ARG A 91 -3.89 6.64 -1.90
CA ARG A 91 -4.63 7.92 -1.94
C ARG A 91 -4.55 8.72 -0.63
N GLY A 92 -4.48 8.04 0.50
CA GLY A 92 -4.41 8.62 1.85
C GLY A 92 -3.06 9.28 2.15
N VAL A 93 -1.95 8.70 1.68
CA VAL A 93 -0.63 9.34 1.77
C VAL A 93 -0.59 10.62 0.94
N ALA A 94 -1.17 10.62 -0.27
CA ALA A 94 -1.29 11.83 -1.09
C ALA A 94 -2.16 12.89 -0.40
N TYR A 95 -3.26 12.48 0.23
CA TYR A 95 -4.14 13.38 1.00
C TYR A 95 -3.44 13.99 2.22
N LEU A 96 -2.66 13.20 2.97
CA LEU A 96 -1.88 13.69 4.12
C LEU A 96 -0.82 14.71 3.72
N VAL A 97 -0.14 14.50 2.58
CA VAL A 97 0.85 15.45 2.05
C VAL A 97 0.17 16.76 1.64
N VAL A 98 -0.96 16.69 0.93
CA VAL A 98 -1.73 17.89 0.53
C VAL A 98 -2.26 18.62 1.76
N GLN A 99 -2.82 17.90 2.74
CA GLN A 99 -3.33 18.50 3.98
C GLN A 99 -2.21 19.18 4.79
N GLY A 100 -1.02 18.55 4.87
CA GLY A 100 0.15 19.15 5.52
C GLY A 100 0.60 20.46 4.86
N VAL A 101 0.59 20.51 3.52
CA VAL A 101 0.91 21.73 2.76
C VAL A 101 -0.12 22.83 3.02
N VAL A 102 -1.42 22.50 3.03
CA VAL A 102 -2.48 23.47 3.30
C VAL A 102 -2.36 24.06 4.71
N VAL A 103 -2.13 23.21 5.73
CA VAL A 103 -1.92 23.67 7.11
C VAL A 103 -0.68 24.56 7.20
N MET A 104 0.41 24.20 6.52
CA MET A 104 1.64 25.00 6.52
C MET A 104 1.43 26.38 5.90
N ILE A 105 0.69 26.47 4.79
CA ILE A 105 0.31 27.75 4.18
C ILE A 105 -0.51 28.61 5.16
N PHE A 106 -1.49 28.01 5.84
CA PHE A 106 -2.30 28.72 6.83
C PHE A 106 -1.48 29.24 8.00
N VAL A 107 -0.55 28.42 8.53
CA VAL A 107 0.35 28.83 9.62
C VAL A 107 1.24 29.99 9.18
N VAL A 108 1.79 29.94 7.97
CA VAL A 108 2.61 31.04 7.43
C VAL A 108 1.79 32.31 7.25
N LEU A 109 0.59 32.22 6.69
CA LEU A 109 -0.30 33.37 6.53
C LEU A 109 -0.67 33.98 7.88
N PHE A 110 -1.02 33.16 8.87
CA PHE A 110 -1.36 33.61 10.21
C PHE A 110 -0.15 34.24 10.93
N ALA A 111 1.03 33.63 10.85
CA ALA A 111 2.26 34.22 11.39
C ALA A 111 2.58 35.56 10.72
N SER A 112 2.42 35.65 9.39
CA SER A 112 2.67 36.87 8.63
C SER A 112 1.69 37.99 8.98
N SER A 113 0.41 37.67 9.24
CA SER A 113 -0.58 38.66 9.64
C SER A 113 -0.35 39.17 11.05
N LEU A 114 0.05 38.29 11.99
CA LEU A 114 0.47 38.70 13.34
C LEU A 114 1.72 39.61 13.29
N LEU A 115 2.70 39.27 12.45
CA LEU A 115 3.89 40.08 12.26
C LEU A 115 3.55 41.45 11.65
N ALA A 116 2.69 41.48 10.62
CA ALA A 116 2.22 42.70 10.01
C ALA A 116 1.43 43.58 10.99
N ALA A 117 0.57 42.98 11.82
CA ALA A 117 -0.14 43.68 12.89
C ALA A 117 0.82 44.29 13.92
N ARG A 118 1.89 43.55 14.28
CA ARG A 118 2.93 44.04 15.19
C ARG A 118 3.70 45.23 14.62
N TYR A 119 4.05 45.21 13.34
CA TYR A 119 4.72 46.32 12.65
C TYR A 119 3.78 47.51 12.42
N ALA A 120 2.48 47.26 12.26
CA ALA A 120 1.45 48.30 12.18
C ALA A 120 1.10 48.94 13.53
N GLY A 121 1.74 48.52 14.63
CA GLY A 121 1.55 49.13 15.95
C GLY A 121 0.28 48.70 16.67
N TYR A 122 -0.41 47.65 16.21
CA TYR A 122 -1.56 47.09 16.94
C TYR A 122 -1.07 46.32 18.17
N ASP A 123 -1.73 46.56 19.30
CA ASP A 123 -1.45 45.86 20.55
C ASP A 123 -2.07 44.44 20.50
N LEU A 124 -1.22 43.42 20.40
CA LEU A 124 -1.63 42.03 20.17
C LEU A 124 -2.26 41.34 21.39
N HIS A 125 -2.27 41.99 22.55
CA HIS A 125 -2.86 41.45 23.77
C HIS A 125 -4.37 41.23 23.61
N GLN A 126 -5.10 42.18 23.03
CA GLN A 126 -6.56 42.09 22.89
C GLN A 126 -7.09 40.89 22.07
N PRO A 127 -6.58 40.61 20.86
CA PRO A 127 -7.06 39.46 20.07
C PRO A 127 -6.63 38.12 20.65
N VAL A 128 -5.45 38.04 21.31
CA VAL A 128 -4.98 36.81 21.96
C VAL A 128 -5.81 36.52 23.20
N ASP A 129 -6.12 37.53 24.02
CA ASP A 129 -6.99 37.40 25.19
C ASP A 129 -8.44 37.08 24.79
N THR A 130 -8.92 37.59 23.65
CA THR A 130 -10.26 37.23 23.13
C THR A 130 -10.33 35.77 22.70
N VAL A 131 -9.28 35.25 22.07
CA VAL A 131 -9.21 33.83 21.66
C VAL A 131 -9.01 32.91 22.87
N LEU A 132 -8.16 33.30 23.83
CA LEU A 132 -7.95 32.57 25.08
C LEU A 132 -9.22 32.53 25.95
N GLY A 133 -9.94 33.66 26.04
CA GLY A 133 -11.22 33.77 26.72
C GLY A 133 -12.31 32.94 26.03
N TRP A 134 -12.34 32.89 24.70
CA TRP A 134 -13.25 32.00 23.95
C TRP A 134 -12.92 30.52 24.13
N LEU A 135 -11.63 30.17 24.27
CA LEU A 135 -11.19 28.80 24.57
C LEU A 135 -11.30 28.42 26.06
N GLY A 136 -11.66 29.36 26.94
CA GLY A 136 -11.79 29.13 28.39
C GLY A 136 -10.47 28.86 29.11
N LEU A 137 -9.34 29.25 28.52
CA LEU A 137 -7.99 29.08 29.07
C LEU A 137 -7.49 30.42 29.62
N GLU A 138 -8.18 30.96 30.63
CA GLU A 138 -7.70 32.13 31.36
C GLU A 138 -6.50 31.73 32.24
N PRO A 139 -5.36 32.43 32.16
CA PRO A 139 -4.25 32.19 33.07
C PRO A 139 -4.59 32.72 34.46
N GLY A 140 -5.00 31.81 35.34
CA GLY A 140 -4.72 31.90 36.77
C GLY A 140 -5.55 32.89 37.59
N ALA A 141 -6.82 32.55 37.82
CA ALA A 141 -7.50 32.88 39.08
C ALA A 141 -7.13 31.87 40.19
N ALA A 142 -5.83 31.59 40.36
CA ALA A 142 -5.33 30.66 41.37
C ALA A 142 -4.01 31.16 41.99
N ALA A 143 -3.98 32.43 42.40
CA ALA A 143 -3.03 32.93 43.39
C ALA A 143 -3.54 34.27 43.91
N THR A 144 -4.28 34.25 45.03
CA THR A 144 -3.99 34.97 46.29
C THR A 144 -5.25 35.15 47.11
N GLU A 145 -5.14 34.72 48.38
CA GLU A 145 -5.99 34.92 49.56
C GLU A 145 -7.25 34.05 49.72
#